data_AF-A0A3M1ZFU7-F1
#
_entry.id   AF-A0A3M1ZFU7-F1
#
_cell.length_a   1.000
_cell.length_b   1.000
_cell.length_c   1.000
_cell.angle_alpha   90.00
_cell.angle_beta   90.00
_cell.angle_gamma   90.00
#
_symmetry.space_group_name_H-M   'P 1'
#
loop_
_entity.id
_entity.type
_entity.pdbx_description
1 polymer ?
#
loop_
_entity_poly.entity_id
_entity_poly.type
_entity_poly.pdbx_seq_one_letter_code
_entity_poly.pdbx_strand_id
1 'polypeptide(L)'
;MEGSTIALFAAVGFIAQMINGSLGMSYGTLSMTILLFLGVPPLAASSSIHISKALTGGVSGVSHWRLNNVDRRLFVGLLVSGVSGGVIGALFLSSLPEQILKPLVATYLLLTGVGILWGQKRRRKSA
;
A
#
# COMPACT_ATOMS: atom_id res chain seq x y z
N MET A 1 27.84 -4.37 16.98
CA MET A 1 26.45 -4.79 17.22
C MET A 1 25.59 -4.48 15.98
N GLU A 2 25.97 -5.01 14.81
CA GLU A 2 25.39 -4.53 13.53
C GLU A 2 24.63 -5.62 12.76
N GLY A 3 25.11 -6.88 12.78
CA GLY A 3 24.46 -7.97 12.05
C GLY A 3 23.12 -8.45 12.64
N SER A 4 22.99 -8.45 13.97
CA SER A 4 21.76 -8.91 14.64
C SER A 4 20.57 -7.98 14.36
N THR A 5 20.81 -6.67 14.31
CA THR A 5 19.77 -5.67 14.06
C THR A 5 19.28 -5.73 12.62
N ILE A 6 20.19 -5.89 11.66
CA ILE A 6 19.84 -6.04 10.23
C ILE A 6 19.04 -7.33 10.01
N ALA A 7 19.48 -8.44 10.60
CA ALA A 7 18.77 -9.71 10.50
C ALA A 7 17.35 -9.62 11.09
N LEU A 8 17.19 -8.90 12.21
CA LEU A 8 15.90 -8.68 12.85
C LEU A 8 14.98 -7.80 12.00
N PHE A 9 15.50 -6.70 11.44
CA PHE A 9 14.73 -5.87 10.50
C PHE A 9 14.36 -6.62 9.21
N ALA A 10 15.26 -7.45 8.69
CA ALA A 10 14.99 -8.29 7.53
C ALA A 10 13.88 -9.33 7.81
N ALA A 11 13.93 -10.00 8.97
CA ALA A 11 12.89 -10.95 9.38
C ALA A 11 11.52 -10.27 9.56
N VAL A 12 11.49 -9.12 10.24
CA VAL A 12 10.26 -8.33 10.42
C VAL A 12 9.71 -7.85 9.07
N GLY A 13 10.57 -7.32 8.19
CA GLY A 13 10.20 -6.90 6.84
C GLY A 13 9.67 -8.05 5.98
N PHE A 14 10.30 -9.23 6.07
CA PHE A 14 9.86 -10.44 5.39
C PHE A 14 8.47 -10.88 5.84
N ILE A 15 8.22 -10.96 7.15
CA ILE A 15 6.91 -11.32 7.72
C ILE A 15 5.86 -10.28 7.29
N ALA A 16 6.17 -8.99 7.38
CA ALA A 16 5.27 -7.92 6.94
C ALA A 16 4.91 -8.06 5.45
N GLN A 17 5.87 -8.43 4.61
CA GLN A 17 5.65 -8.64 3.18
C GLN A 17 4.84 -9.91 2.89
N MET A 18 5.01 -10.99 3.67
CA MET A 18 4.17 -12.20 3.57
C MET A 18 2.71 -11.92 3.91
N ILE A 19 2.47 -11.15 4.98
CA ILE A 19 1.12 -10.72 5.36
C ILE A 19 0.51 -9.85 4.25
N ASN A 20 1.31 -8.96 3.66
CA ASN A 20 0.84 -8.16 2.53
C ASN A 20 0.54 -9.00 1.28
N GLY A 21 1.40 -9.97 0.95
CA GLY A 21 1.19 -10.86 -0.20
C GLY A 21 -0.08 -11.70 -0.08
N SER A 22 -0.49 -12.05 1.15
CA SER A 22 -1.71 -12.83 1.41
C SER A 22 -2.98 -11.98 1.55
N LEU A 23 -2.90 -10.77 2.12
CA LEU A 23 -4.07 -9.91 2.37
C LEU A 23 -4.25 -8.75 1.36
N GLY A 24 -3.27 -8.48 0.51
CA GLY A 24 -3.31 -7.50 -0.59
C GLY A 24 -3.22 -6.02 -0.19
N MET A 25 -3.94 -5.57 0.84
CA MET A 25 -4.06 -4.14 1.21
C MET A 25 -3.20 -3.75 2.45
N SER A 26 -2.72 -4.73 3.22
CA SER A 26 -2.27 -4.53 4.60
C SER A 26 -0.90 -3.84 4.77
N TYR A 27 -0.02 -3.84 3.76
CA TYR A 27 1.33 -3.25 3.90
C TYR A 27 1.28 -1.76 4.24
N GLY A 28 0.42 -0.99 3.56
CA GLY A 28 0.38 0.47 3.73
C GLY A 28 0.03 0.85 5.17
N THR A 29 -1.00 0.22 5.73
CA THR A 29 -1.48 0.51 7.09
C THR A 29 -0.48 0.07 8.15
N LEU A 30 0.10 -1.14 8.02
CA LEU A 30 1.09 -1.66 8.97
C LEU A 30 2.37 -0.83 8.96
N SER A 31 2.95 -0.59 7.79
CA SER A 31 4.18 0.19 7.66
C SER A 31 3.98 1.65 8.08
N MET A 32 2.84 2.27 7.76
CA MET A 32 2.54 3.63 8.20
C MET A 32 2.44 3.71 9.72
N THR A 33 1.81 2.71 10.36
CA THR A 33 1.69 2.66 11.82
C THR A 33 3.07 2.55 12.48
N ILE A 34 3.93 1.66 11.98
CA ILE A 34 5.29 1.47 12.51
C ILE A 34 6.14 2.72 12.31
N LEU A 35 6.12 3.32 11.12
CA LEU A 35 6.92 4.52 10.82
C LEU A 35 6.47 5.72 11.65
N LEU A 36 5.17 5.93 11.81
CA LEU A 36 4.64 6.98 12.68
C LEU A 36 4.97 6.72 14.16
N PHE A 37 4.91 5.47 14.62
CA PHE A 37 5.30 5.08 15.98
C PHE A 37 6.78 5.37 16.25
N LEU A 38 7.64 5.19 15.24
CA LEU A 38 9.06 5.54 15.29
C LEU A 38 9.32 7.05 15.12
N GLY A 39 8.28 7.88 15.01
CA GLY A 39 8.39 9.33 14.91
C GLY A 39 8.75 9.86 13.51
N VAL A 40 8.67 9.03 12.46
CA VAL A 40 8.97 9.46 11.09
C VAL A 40 7.89 10.44 10.60
N PRO A 41 8.26 11.60 10.03
CA PRO A 41 7.28 12.56 9.50
C PRO A 41 6.32 11.91 8.50
N PRO A 42 5.00 12.21 8.53
CA PRO A 42 4.01 11.56 7.67
C PRO A 42 4.32 11.64 6.18
N LEU A 43 4.90 12.75 5.73
CA LEU A 43 5.30 12.94 4.33
C LEU A 43 6.40 11.95 3.94
N ALA A 44 7.47 11.86 4.73
CA ALA A 44 8.60 10.96 4.50
C ALA A 44 8.18 9.48 4.62
N ALA A 45 7.33 9.15 5.60
CA ALA A 45 6.79 7.81 5.79
C ALA A 45 5.96 7.37 4.57
N SER A 46 5.04 8.22 4.10
CA SER A 46 4.17 7.93 2.96
C SER A 46 4.98 7.69 1.68
N SER A 47 5.94 8.57 1.36
CA SER A 47 6.82 8.41 0.19
C SER A 47 7.61 7.11 0.24
N SER A 48 8.17 6.78 1.40
CA SER A 48 8.95 5.55 1.60
C SER A 48 8.12 4.28 1.37
N ILE A 49 6.88 4.25 1.89
CA ILE A 49 5.96 3.12 1.71
C ILE A 49 5.60 2.93 0.23
N HIS A 50 5.29 4.02 -0.48
CA HIS A 50 4.90 3.94 -1.89
C HIS A 50 6.04 3.45 -2.76
N ILE A 51 7.26 3.97 -2.56
CA ILE A 51 8.44 3.53 -3.29
C ILE A 51 8.73 2.04 -2.99
N SER A 52 8.73 1.66 -1.71
CA SER A 52 8.96 0.27 -1.31
C SER A 52 7.91 -0.69 -1.89
N LYS A 53 6.63 -0.32 -1.87
CA LYS A 53 5.55 -1.12 -2.47
C LYS A 53 5.68 -1.23 -3.98
N ALA A 54 6.07 -0.15 -4.67
CA ALA A 54 6.29 -0.18 -6.11
C ALA A 54 7.43 -1.13 -6.48
N LEU A 55 8.56 -1.07 -5.76
CA LEU A 55 9.71 -1.95 -5.98
C LEU A 55 9.36 -3.42 -5.72
N THR A 56 8.80 -3.71 -4.54
CA THR A 56 8.48 -5.10 -4.16
C THR A 56 7.37 -5.69 -5.04
N GLY A 57 6.37 -4.89 -5.42
CA GLY A 57 5.36 -5.27 -6.40
C GLY A 57 5.95 -5.54 -7.79
N GLY A 58 6.92 -4.73 -8.22
CA GLY A 58 7.65 -4.94 -9.47
C GLY A 58 8.43 -6.27 -9.47
N VAL A 59 9.18 -6.56 -8.40
CA VAL A 59 9.90 -7.83 -8.23
C VAL A 59 8.93 -9.01 -8.23
N SER A 60 7.81 -8.91 -7.53
CA SER A 60 6.76 -9.93 -7.53
C SER A 60 6.18 -10.15 -8.93
N GLY A 61 5.89 -9.07 -9.68
CA GLY A 61 5.42 -9.14 -11.06
C GLY A 61 6.41 -9.84 -12.00
N VAL A 62 7.71 -9.55 -11.87
CA VAL A 62 8.77 -10.24 -12.63
C VAL A 62 8.80 -11.74 -12.30
N SER A 63 8.61 -12.12 -11.03
CA SER A 63 8.53 -13.52 -10.63
C SER A 63 7.36 -14.24 -11.31
N HIS A 64 6.16 -13.65 -11.29
CA HIS A 64 4.99 -14.20 -12.00
C HIS A 64 5.22 -14.31 -13.50
N TRP A 65 5.91 -13.34 -14.11
CA TRP A 65 6.27 -13.39 -15.52
C TRP A 65 7.25 -14.51 -15.86
N ARG A 66 8.27 -14.73 -15.03
CA ARG A 66 9.21 -15.86 -15.18
C ARG A 66 8.54 -17.22 -15.04
N LEU A 67 7.52 -17.32 -14.18
CA LEU A 67 6.71 -18.52 -14.01
C LEU A 67 5.65 -18.70 -15.12
N ASN A 68 5.66 -17.85 -16.15
CA ASN A 68 4.70 -17.83 -17.27
C ASN A 68 3.23 -17.78 -16.81
N ASN A 69 2.98 -17.20 -15.62
CA ASN A 69 1.67 -17.11 -14.98
C ASN A 69 1.12 -15.68 -15.08
N VAL A 70 1.12 -15.13 -16.31
CA VAL A 70 0.65 -13.76 -16.59
C VAL A 70 -0.34 -13.78 -17.74
N ASP A 71 -1.59 -13.47 -17.43
CA ASP A 71 -2.60 -13.18 -18.44
C ASP A 71 -2.34 -11.78 -19.02
N ARG A 72 -1.92 -11.73 -20.29
CA ARG A 72 -1.58 -10.48 -20.98
C ARG A 72 -2.77 -9.55 -21.15
N ARG A 73 -3.99 -10.08 -21.29
CA ARG A 73 -5.21 -9.28 -21.46
C ARG A 73 -5.56 -8.57 -20.16
N LEU A 74 -5.51 -9.30 -19.03
CA LEU A 74 -5.70 -8.71 -17.70
C LEU A 74 -4.58 -7.74 -17.35
N PHE A 75 -3.32 -8.10 -17.61
CA PHE A 75 -2.17 -7.24 -17.34
C PHE A 75 -2.26 -5.89 -18.07
N VAL A 76 -2.50 -5.90 -19.37
CA VAL A 76 -2.60 -4.67 -20.16
C VAL A 76 -3.83 -3.86 -19.74
N GLY A 77 -4.97 -4.51 -19.50
CA GLY A 77 -6.18 -3.84 -19.03
C GLY A 77 -5.94 -3.09 -17.71
N LEU A 78 -5.36 -3.77 -16.72
CA LEU A 78 -5.04 -3.19 -15.41
C LEU A 78 -3.94 -2.13 -15.48
N LEU A 79 -2.92 -2.34 -16.31
CA LEU A 79 -1.83 -1.39 -16.48
C LEU A 79 -2.34 -0.09 -17.08
N VAL A 80 -3.09 -0.15 -18.19
CA VAL A 80 -3.60 1.05 -18.86
C VAL A 80 -4.58 1.79 -17.96
N SER A 81 -5.55 1.09 -17.36
CA SER A 81 -6.51 1.74 -16.46
C SER A 81 -5.86 2.29 -15.19
N GLY A 82 -4.91 1.55 -14.63
CA GLY A 82 -4.23 1.91 -13.38
C GLY A 82 -3.28 3.09 -13.56
N VAL A 83 -2.44 3.07 -14.60
CA VAL A 83 -1.53 4.18 -14.91
C VAL A 83 -2.32 5.44 -15.28
N SER A 84 -3.32 5.32 -16.15
CA SER A 84 -4.14 6.47 -16.54
C SER A 84 -4.87 7.08 -15.34
N GLY A 85 -5.51 6.25 -14.51
CA GLY A 85 -6.18 6.71 -13.30
C GLY A 85 -5.22 7.33 -12.27
N GLY A 86 -4.03 6.76 -12.10
CA GLY A 86 -3.00 7.27 -11.20
C GLY A 86 -2.45 8.62 -11.64
N VAL A 87 -2.14 8.78 -12.92
CA VAL A 87 -1.64 10.04 -13.49
C VAL A 87 -2.72 11.12 -13.43
N ILE A 88 -3.93 10.84 -13.90
CA ILE A 88 -5.04 11.79 -13.88
C ILE A 88 -5.36 12.19 -12.44
N GLY A 89 -5.43 11.23 -11.52
CA GLY A 89 -5.68 11.47 -10.11
C GLY A 89 -4.59 12.33 -9.47
N ALA A 90 -3.31 12.03 -9.71
CA ALA A 90 -2.19 12.80 -9.16
C ALA A 90 -2.17 14.25 -9.68
N LEU A 91 -2.39 14.45 -10.98
CA LEU A 91 -2.46 15.79 -11.59
C LEU A 91 -3.65 16.58 -11.05
N PHE A 92 -4.81 15.94 -10.92
CA PHE A 92 -6.00 16.58 -10.37
C PHE A 92 -5.80 16.99 -8.90
N LEU A 93 -5.29 16.08 -8.06
CA LEU A 93 -5.09 16.33 -6.63
C LEU A 93 -3.99 17.37 -6.36
N SER A 94 -2.92 17.38 -7.15
CA SER A 94 -1.82 18.36 -7.02
C SER A 94 -2.20 19.77 -7.46
N SER A 95 -3.27 19.91 -8.25
CA SER A 95 -3.79 21.21 -8.67
C SER A 95 -4.73 21.87 -7.65
N LEU A 96 -5.15 21.14 -6.60
CA LEU A 96 -6.08 21.65 -5.59
C LEU A 96 -5.38 22.38 -4.45
N PRO A 97 -5.99 23.45 -3.89
CA PRO A 97 -5.47 24.12 -2.69
C PRO A 97 -5.39 23.16 -1.49
N GLU A 98 -4.30 23.26 -0.73
CA GLU A 98 -4.03 22.38 0.42
C GLU A 98 -5.13 22.46 1.50
N GLN A 99 -5.79 23.63 1.64
CA GLN A 99 -6.87 23.85 2.60
C GLN A 99 -8.10 22.99 2.31
N ILE A 100 -8.33 22.64 1.03
CA ILE A 100 -9.44 21.77 0.60
C ILE A 100 -8.99 20.31 0.57
N LEU A 101 -7.73 20.08 0.16
CA LEU A 101 -7.17 18.75 0.03
C LEU A 101 -7.09 17.99 1.36
N LYS A 102 -6.59 18.65 2.42
CA LYS A 102 -6.45 18.05 3.76
C LYS A 102 -7.76 17.47 4.31
N PRO A 103 -8.86 18.24 4.42
CA PRO A 103 -10.12 17.70 4.93
C PRO A 103 -10.71 16.64 4.00
N LEU A 104 -10.59 16.79 2.68
CA LEU A 104 -11.12 15.81 1.72
C LEU A 104 -10.44 14.44 1.87
N VAL A 105 -9.10 14.43 1.93
CA VAL A 105 -8.32 13.20 2.14
C VAL A 105 -8.59 12.61 3.53
N ALA A 106 -8.70 13.44 4.57
CA ALA A 106 -9.04 12.98 5.93
C ALA A 106 -10.43 12.33 5.99
N THR A 107 -11.45 12.92 5.36
CA THR A 107 -12.80 12.35 5.27
C THR A 107 -12.78 11.04 4.50
N TYR A 108 -12.07 10.96 3.37
CA TYR A 108 -11.92 9.73 2.60
C TYR A 108 -11.28 8.61 3.44
N LEU A 109 -10.18 8.91 4.13
CA LEU A 109 -9.50 7.99 5.06
C LEU A 109 -10.44 7.51 6.17
N LEU A 110 -11.18 8.41 6.80
CA LEU A 110 -12.16 8.07 7.84
C LEU A 110 -13.25 7.13 7.31
N LEU A 111 -13.82 7.43 6.14
CA LEU A 111 -14.84 6.58 5.52
C LEU A 111 -14.30 5.19 5.20
N THR A 112 -13.10 5.09 4.63
CA THR A 112 -12.46 3.78 4.39
C THR A 112 -12.18 3.02 5.69
N GLY A 113 -11.71 3.69 6.74
CA GLY A 113 -11.48 3.08 8.05
C GLY A 113 -12.76 2.54 8.67
N VAL A 114 -13.84 3.34 8.68
CA VAL A 114 -15.17 2.92 9.15
C VAL A 114 -15.71 1.75 8.30
N GLY A 115 -15.54 1.82 6.97
CA GLY A 115 -15.94 0.76 6.05
C GLY A 115 -15.26 -0.58 6.35
N ILE A 116 -13.96 -0.58 6.63
CA ILE A 116 -13.21 -1.77 7.03
C ILE A 116 -13.74 -2.34 8.35
N LEU A 117 -13.91 -1.49 9.37
CA LEU A 117 -14.43 -1.91 10.69
C LEU A 117 -15.85 -2.49 10.60
N TRP A 118 -16.71 -1.89 9.79
CA TRP A 118 -18.08 -2.37 9.58
C TRP A 118 -18.12 -3.66 8.76
N GLY A 119 -17.31 -3.76 7.71
CA GLY A 119 -17.16 -4.98 6.91
C GLY A 119 -16.69 -6.18 7.75
N GLN A 120 -15.79 -5.94 8.70
CA GLN A 120 -15.30 -6.97 9.62
C GLN A 120 -16.42 -7.53 10.51
N LYS A 121 -17.33 -6.65 10.99
CA LYS A 121 -18.49 -7.05 11.80
C LYS A 121 -19.48 -7.96 11.04
N ARG A 122 -19.54 -7.86 9.71
CA ARG A 122 -20.38 -8.75 8.87
C ARG A 122 -19.75 -10.12 8.64
N ARG A 123 -18.43 -10.20 8.40
CA ARG A 123 -17.73 -11.49 8.21
C ARG A 123 -17.76 -12.39 9.45
N ARG A 124 -17.76 -11.79 10.64
CA ARG A 124 -17.83 -12.51 11.93
C ARG A 124 -19.22 -13.11 12.24
N LYS A 125 -20.26 -12.77 11.48
CA LYS A 125 -21.62 -13.34 11.60
C LYS A 125 -21.89 -14.49 10.63
N SER A 126 -20.98 -14.77 9.70
CA SER A 126 -21.11 -15.83 8.68
C SER A 126 -20.07 -16.95 8.85
N ALA A 127 -19.36 -16.98 9.98
CA ALA A 127 -18.49 -18.08 10.42
C ALA A 127 -19.02 -18.57 11.77
#